data_AF-A0A961MQL0-F1
#
_entry.id   AF-A0A961MQL0-F1
#
_cell.length_a   1.000
_cell.length_b   1.000
_cell.length_c   1.000
_cell.angle_alpha   90.00
_cell.angle_beta   90.00
_cell.angle_gamma   90.00
#
_symmetry.space_group_name_H-M   'P 1'
#
loop_
_entity.id
_entity.type
_entity.pdbx_description
1 polymer ?
#
loop_
_entity_poly.entity_id
_entity_poly.type
_entity_poly.pdbx_seq_one_letter_code
_entity_poly.pdbx_strand_id
1 'polypeptide(L)' 'MLADPMEKVKSVNEARAASGSNKVSTRDVSVFYGEKQALFDVSVDIPANQVTAFIGPSGCGKSTFL' A
#
# COMPACT_ATOMS: atom_id res chain seq x y z
N MET A 1 9.77 -31.42 32.96
CA MET A 1 8.68 -31.88 32.07
C MET A 1 7.43 -31.00 32.23
N LEU A 2 7.62 -29.69 32.20
CA LEU A 2 6.59 -28.73 31.80
C LEU A 2 7.39 -27.75 30.95
N ALA A 3 7.30 -27.92 29.64
CA ALA A 3 7.85 -26.96 28.70
C ALA A 3 6.97 -25.70 28.81
N ASP A 4 7.58 -24.56 29.09
CA ASP A 4 6.90 -23.27 29.04
C ASP A 4 6.27 -23.11 27.65
N PRO A 5 4.95 -22.90 27.53
CA PRO A 5 4.34 -22.63 26.25
C PRO A 5 4.88 -21.29 25.76
N MET A 6 5.65 -21.35 24.67
CA MET A 6 6.08 -20.19 23.90
C MET A 6 4.82 -19.39 23.51
N GLU A 7 4.52 -18.36 24.31
CA GLU A 7 3.54 -17.36 23.97
C GLU A 7 4.01 -16.73 22.67
N LYS A 8 3.29 -17.07 21.60
CA LYS A 8 3.57 -16.63 20.25
C LYS A 8 3.53 -15.10 20.26
N VAL A 9 4.70 -14.48 20.32
CA VAL A 9 4.86 -13.02 20.23
C VAL A 9 4.23 -12.61 18.90
N LYS A 10 2.98 -12.15 18.96
CA LYS A 10 2.31 -11.55 17.81
C LYS A 10 3.10 -10.29 17.50
N SER A 11 3.70 -10.26 16.32
CA SER A 11 4.46 -9.12 15.81
C SER A 11 3.64 -7.84 16.02
N VAL A 12 4.16 -6.95 16.86
CA VAL A 12 3.54 -5.65 17.23
C VAL A 12 3.28 -4.76 16.00
N ASN A 13 3.78 -5.14 14.82
CA ASN A 13 3.67 -4.37 13.58
C ASN A 13 2.30 -4.47 12.87
N GLU A 14 1.48 -5.49 13.15
CA GLU A 14 0.21 -5.65 12.42
C GLU A 14 -0.90 -4.70 12.93
N ALA A 15 -0.86 -4.31 14.20
CA ALA A 15 -1.91 -3.50 14.83
C ALA A 15 -1.85 -1.99 14.51
N ARG A 16 -0.70 -1.50 14.04
CA ARG A 16 -0.49 -0.06 13.76
C ARG A 16 -0.90 0.36 12.34
N ALA A 17 -1.12 -0.60 11.44
CA ALA A 17 -1.40 -0.35 10.04
C ALA A 17 -2.86 0.04 9.75
N ALA A 18 -3.78 -0.08 10.73
CA ALA A 18 -5.22 -0.04 10.46
C ALA A 18 -6.03 0.95 11.33
N SER A 19 -5.41 1.92 12.01
CA SER A 19 -6.13 2.86 12.90
C SER A 19 -6.09 4.34 12.49
N GLY A 20 -5.40 4.68 11.40
CA GLY A 20 -5.43 6.02 10.82
C GLY A 20 -6.41 6.11 9.67
N SER A 21 -7.26 7.14 9.64
CA SER A 21 -8.09 7.44 8.47
C SER A 21 -7.20 7.51 7.21
N ASN A 22 -7.61 6.88 6.10
CA ASN A 22 -6.93 7.05 4.82
C ASN A 22 -6.95 8.52 4.42
N LYS A 23 -5.77 9.10 4.17
CA LYS A 23 -5.65 10.49 3.70
C LYS A 23 -5.84 10.57 2.19
N VAL A 24 -5.49 9.51 1.47
CA VAL A 24 -5.79 9.33 0.05
C VAL A 24 -6.35 7.91 -0.12
N SER A 25 -7.42 7.80 -0.91
CA SER A 25 -7.99 6.52 -1.30
C SER A 25 -8.35 6.61 -2.78
N THR A 26 -7.75 5.74 -3.58
CA THR A 26 -8.03 5.62 -5.00
C THR A 26 -8.60 4.24 -5.30
N ARG A 27 -9.57 4.17 -6.22
CA ARG A 27 -10.19 2.92 -6.65
C ARG A 27 -10.24 2.90 -8.17
N ASP A 28 -9.83 1.78 -8.73
CA ASP A 28 -9.94 1.44 -10.16
C ASP A 28 -9.40 2.54 -11.08
N VAL A 29 -8.25 3.12 -10.71
CA VAL A 29 -7.65 4.23 -11.47
C VAL A 29 -6.98 3.71 -12.73
N SER A 30 -7.52 4.14 -13.86
CA SER A 30 -6.95 3.91 -15.18
C SER A 30 -6.58 5.25 -15.83
N VAL A 31 -5.35 5.36 -16.32
CA VAL A 31 -4.81 6.61 -16.92
C VAL A 31 -4.30 6.31 -18.32
N PHE A 32 -4.60 7.19 -19.27
CA PHE A 32 -4.29 7.04 -20.68
C PHE A 32 -3.56 8.27 -21.21
N TYR A 33 -2.52 8.05 -22.02
CA TYR A 33 -1.87 9.06 -22.84
C TYR A 33 -2.19 8.79 -24.31
N GLY A 34 -3.25 9.43 -24.81
CA GLY A 34 -3.82 9.10 -26.11
C GLY A 34 -4.35 7.66 -26.12
N GLU A 35 -3.91 6.86 -27.09
CA GLU A 35 -4.30 5.45 -27.19
C GLU A 35 -3.54 4.53 -26.22
N LYS A 36 -2.46 5.02 -25.60
CA LYS A 36 -1.64 4.20 -24.69
C LYS A 36 -2.14 4.31 -23.25
N GLN A 37 -2.56 3.20 -22.68
CA GLN A 37 -2.85 3.11 -21.25
C GLN A 37 -1.55 3.02 -20.43
N ALA A 38 -1.44 3.87 -19.41
CA ALA A 38 -0.30 3.98 -18.51
C ALA A 38 -0.57 3.38 -17.11
N LEU A 39 -1.81 3.45 -16.63
CA LEU A 39 -2.25 2.80 -15.40
C LEU A 39 -3.48 1.94 -15.68
N PHE A 40 -3.53 0.77 -15.05
CA PHE A 40 -4.55 -0.25 -15.25
C PHE A 40 -5.18 -0.58 -13.91
N ASP A 41 -6.40 -0.09 -13.68
CA ASP A 41 -7.26 -0.40 -12.54
C ASP A 41 -6.55 -0.35 -11.18
N VAL A 42 -5.80 0.72 -10.95
CA VAL A 42 -4.96 0.88 -9.76
C VAL A 42 -5.81 1.34 -8.57
N SER A 43 -5.87 0.51 -7.54
CA SER A 43 -6.51 0.82 -6.25
C SER A 43 -5.47 0.89 -5.15
N VAL A 44 -5.33 2.07 -4.50
CA VAL A 44 -4.33 2.30 -3.44
C VAL A 44 -4.95 3.11 -2.30
N ASP A 45 -4.61 2.72 -1.07
CA ASP A 45 -4.90 3.50 0.12
C ASP A 45 -3.60 4.03 0.73
N ILE A 46 -3.57 5.34 0.99
CA ILE A 46 -2.46 6.01 1.68
C ILE A 46 -2.98 6.48 3.04
N PRO A 47 -2.60 5.80 4.13
CA PRO A 47 -3.04 6.16 5.47
C PRO A 47 -2.43 7.49 5.92
N ALA A 48 -3.19 8.23 6.73
CA ALA A 48 -2.69 9.49 7.29
C ALA A 48 -1.45 9.24 8.17
N ASN A 49 -0.50 10.17 8.12
CA ASN A 49 0.72 10.17 8.93
C ASN A 49 1.62 8.94 8.75
N GLN A 50 1.53 8.29 7.59
CA GLN A 50 2.43 7.20 7.20
C GLN A 50 3.28 7.60 5.98
N VAL A 51 4.52 7.13 5.94
CA VAL A 51 5.38 7.23 4.76
C VAL A 51 5.04 6.06 3.84
N THR A 52 4.57 6.36 2.63
CA THR A 52 4.28 5.37 1.58
C THR A 52 5.26 5.57 0.43
N ALA A 53 5.93 4.49 0.01
CA ALA A 53 6.89 4.52 -1.09
C ALA A 53 6.37 3.70 -2.29
N PHE A 54 6.40 4.30 -3.48
CA PHE A 54 6.13 3.62 -4.74
C PHE A 54 7.44 3.16 -5.38
N ILE A 55 7.67 1.85 -5.44
CA ILE A 55 8.91 1.25 -5.97
C ILE A 55 8.59 0.40 -7.20
N GLY A 56 9.39 0.53 -8.25
CA GLY A 56 9.24 -0.26 -9.48
C GLY A 56 10.19 0.20 -10.59
N PRO A 57 10.36 -0.62 -11.66
CA PRO A 57 11.28 -0.33 -12.77
C PRO A 57 10.93 0.98 -13.51
N SER A 58 11.83 1.47 -14.35
CA SER A 58 11.55 2.66 -15.17
C SER A 58 10.33 2.41 -16.07
N GLY A 59 9.44 3.40 -16.18
CA GLY A 59 8.23 3.30 -16.99
C GLY A 59 7.05 2.55 -16.38
N CYS A 60 7.12 2.05 -15.14
CA CYS A 60 6.02 1.32 -14.51
C CYS A 60 4.85 2.19 -13.99
N GLY A 61 4.78 3.48 -14.36
CA GLY A 61 3.63 4.34 -14.03
C GLY A 61 3.68 5.08 -12.68
N LYS A 62 4.76 4.99 -11.88
CA LYS A 62 4.87 5.68 -10.57
C LYS A 62 4.56 7.18 -10.65
N SER A 63 5.26 7.89 -11.52
CA SER A 63 5.08 9.33 -11.74
C SER A 63 3.76 9.68 -12.43
N THR A 64 3.10 8.69 -13.04
CA THR A 64 1.76 8.86 -13.60
C THR A 64 0.68 8.75 -12.52
N PHE A 65 0.98 8.08 -11.40
CA PHE A 65 0.08 7.96 -10.26
C PHE A 65 0.17 9.14 -9.27
N LEU A 66 1.28 9.88 -9.27
CA LEU A 66 1.54 11.06 -8.42
C LEU A 66 1.12 12.35 -9.12
#